data_AF-A0A7C5TS66-F1
#
_entry.id   AF-A0A7C5TS66-F1
#
_cell.length_a   1.000
_cell.length_b   1.000
_cell.length_c   1.000
_cell.angle_alpha   90.00
_cell.angle_beta   90.00
_cell.angle_gamma   90.00
#
_symmetry.space_group_name_H-M   'P 1'
#
loop_
_entity.id
_entity.type
_entity.pdbx_description
1 polymer ?
#
loop_
_entity_poly.entity_id
_entity_poly.type
_entity_poly.pdbx_seq_one_letter_code
_entity_poly.pdbx_strand_id
1 'polypeptide(L)'
;MEAETLGQLAQRVLETVEGVVLGQRRAAATLLAGYLADGHVLLEGVPGIGKTLLAQAMAGALGLDLKRVQLTPDFMPADLIGTNVFRSG
;
A
#
# COMPACT_ATOMS: atom_id res chain seq x y z
N MET A 1 -7.87 -15.85 -22.16
CA MET A 1 -7.24 -16.76 -21.18
C MET A 1 -6.40 -15.98 -20.18
N GLU A 2 -5.45 -15.13 -20.60
CA GLU A 2 -4.62 -14.33 -19.65
C GLU A 2 -5.40 -13.36 -18.76
N ALA A 3 -6.36 -12.61 -19.33
CA ALA A 3 -7.17 -11.65 -18.56
C ALA A 3 -8.06 -12.33 -17.50
N GLU A 4 -8.52 -13.55 -17.78
CA GLU A 4 -9.36 -14.31 -16.85
C GLU A 4 -8.53 -14.82 -15.66
N THR A 5 -7.31 -15.30 -15.92
CA THR A 5 -6.35 -15.68 -14.87
C THR A 5 -5.99 -14.49 -13.98
N LEU A 6 -5.77 -13.30 -14.57
CA LEU A 6 -5.52 -12.08 -13.81
C LEU A 6 -6.71 -11.72 -12.90
N GLY A 7 -7.93 -11.80 -13.43
CA GLY A 7 -9.15 -11.56 -12.66
C GLY A 7 -9.28 -12.51 -11.46
N GLN A 8 -8.95 -13.80 -11.64
CA GLN A 8 -8.95 -14.79 -10.56
C GLN A 8 -7.89 -14.49 -9.49
N LEU A 9 -6.68 -14.10 -9.89
CA LEU A 9 -5.63 -13.71 -8.95
C LEU A 9 -5.99 -12.45 -8.17
N ALA A 10 -6.53 -11.43 -8.84
CA ALA A 10 -7.00 -10.22 -8.19
C ALA A 10 -8.09 -10.53 -7.15
N GLN A 11 -9.01 -11.43 -7.49
CA GLN A 11 -10.05 -11.86 -6.57
C GLN A 11 -9.48 -12.54 -5.32
N ARG A 12 -8.50 -13.44 -5.47
CA ARG A 12 -7.82 -14.10 -4.34
C ARG A 12 -7.09 -13.11 -3.43
N VAL A 13 -6.43 -12.09 -4.01
CA VAL A 13 -5.78 -11.02 -3.24
C VAL A 13 -6.81 -10.28 -2.40
N LEU A 14 -7.95 -9.89 -3.00
CA LEU A 14 -8.99 -9.16 -2.27
C LEU A 14 -9.63 -10.00 -1.17
N GLU A 15 -9.89 -11.29 -1.42
CA GLU A 15 -10.41 -12.22 -0.39
C GLU A 15 -9.45 -12.36 0.78
N THR A 16 -8.14 -12.43 0.50
CA THR A 16 -7.09 -12.47 1.53
C THR A 16 -7.12 -11.19 2.39
N VAL A 17 -7.26 -10.02 1.76
CA VAL A 17 -7.32 -8.73 2.46
C VAL A 17 -8.59 -8.62 3.32
N GLU A 18 -9.74 -9.10 2.82
CA GLU A 18 -11.01 -9.07 3.56
C GLU A 18 -11.00 -9.96 4.81
N GLY A 19 -10.18 -11.00 4.84
CA GLY A 19 -9.93 -11.79 6.05
C GLY A 19 -9.25 -11.01 7.18
N VAL A 20 -8.62 -9.87 6.86
CA VAL A 20 -7.91 -9.01 7.83
C VAL A 20 -8.65 -7.69 8.08
N VAL A 21 -9.24 -7.10 7.04
CA VAL A 21 -9.89 -5.79 7.08
C VAL A 21 -11.34 -5.87 6.64
N LEU A 22 -12.24 -5.86 7.62
CA LEU A 22 -13.68 -5.99 7.40
C LEU A 22 -14.29 -4.71 6.81
N GLY A 23 -15.22 -4.86 5.88
CA GLY A 23 -16.04 -3.76 5.35
C GLY A 23 -15.32 -2.80 4.40
N GLN A 24 -14.08 -3.10 3.99
CA GLN A 24 -13.25 -2.21 3.16
C GLN A 24 -13.02 -2.73 1.73
N ARG A 25 -13.84 -3.67 1.23
CA ARG A 25 -13.76 -4.28 -0.12
C ARG A 25 -13.48 -3.27 -1.22
N ARG A 26 -14.24 -2.17 -1.27
CA ARG A 26 -14.13 -1.15 -2.32
C ARG A 26 -12.78 -0.42 -2.25
N ALA A 27 -12.31 -0.09 -1.06
CA ALA A 27 -11.01 0.55 -0.85
C ALA A 27 -9.88 -0.41 -1.24
N ALA A 28 -9.97 -1.68 -0.86
CA ALA A 28 -9.02 -2.73 -1.26
C ALA A 28 -8.97 -2.89 -2.79
N ALA A 29 -10.14 -2.96 -3.46
CA ALA A 29 -10.21 -3.07 -4.92
C ALA A 29 -9.60 -1.85 -5.63
N THR A 30 -9.82 -0.65 -5.10
CA THR A 30 -9.23 0.59 -5.66
C THR A 30 -7.72 0.62 -5.46
N LEU A 31 -7.24 0.18 -4.28
CA LEU A 31 -5.82 0.07 -3.99
C LEU A 31 -5.12 -0.92 -4.92
N LEU A 32 -5.72 -2.10 -5.13
CA LEU A 32 -5.20 -3.12 -6.04
C LEU A 32 -5.20 -2.62 -7.49
N ALA A 33 -6.27 -1.97 -7.94
CA ALA A 33 -6.35 -1.40 -9.29
C ALA A 33 -5.27 -0.32 -9.50
N GLY A 34 -5.06 0.56 -8.52
CA GLY A 34 -3.99 1.56 -8.55
C GLY A 34 -2.61 0.93 -8.67
N TYR A 35 -2.32 -0.11 -7.87
CA TYR A 35 -1.07 -0.86 -7.95
C TYR A 35 -0.86 -1.52 -9.33
N LEU A 36 -1.87 -2.20 -9.86
CA LEU A 36 -1.79 -2.86 -11.17
C LEU A 36 -1.63 -1.87 -12.34
N ALA A 37 -2.09 -0.63 -12.15
CA ALA A 37 -1.96 0.44 -13.13
C ALA A 37 -0.65 1.26 -12.97
N ASP A 38 0.26 0.85 -12.10
CA ASP A 38 1.48 1.59 -11.73
C ASP A 38 1.19 3.03 -11.24
N GLY A 39 0.08 3.17 -10.51
CA GLY A 39 -0.43 4.44 -9.98
C GLY A 39 -0.22 4.61 -8.48
N HIS A 40 -0.60 5.79 -7.98
CA HIS A 40 -0.59 6.11 -6.55
C HIS A 40 -2.00 6.24 -6.00
N VAL A 41 -2.19 5.83 -4.74
CA VAL A 41 -3.51 5.81 -4.10
C VAL A 41 -3.48 6.60 -2.79
N LEU A 42 -4.42 7.52 -2.64
CA LEU A 42 -4.66 8.26 -1.41
C LEU A 42 -5.83 7.64 -0.64
N LEU A 43 -5.59 7.21 0.61
CA LEU A 43 -6.61 6.64 1.49
C LEU A 43 -7.12 7.70 2.48
N GLU A 44 -8.22 8.38 2.14
CA GLU A 44 -8.80 9.47 2.95
C GLU A 44 -9.89 9.00 3.92
N GLY A 45 -10.04 9.68 5.05
CA GLY A 45 -11.08 9.47 6.07
C GLY A 45 -10.55 9.60 7.49
N VAL A 46 -11.41 9.37 8.48
CA VAL A 46 -11.08 9.64 9.89
C VAL A 46 -9.98 8.72 10.45
N PRO A 47 -9.21 9.16 11.46
CA PRO A 47 -8.24 8.31 12.14
C PRO A 47 -8.88 7.05 12.75
N GLY A 48 -8.14 5.94 12.77
CA GLY A 48 -8.56 4.70 13.44
C GLY A 48 -9.40 3.73 12.60
N ILE A 49 -9.77 4.05 11.36
CA ILE A 49 -10.62 3.17 10.51
C ILE A 49 -9.85 2.09 9.74
N GLY A 50 -8.65 1.73 10.20
CA GLY A 50 -7.87 0.63 9.60
C GLY A 50 -7.16 0.97 8.28
N LYS A 51 -6.91 2.24 7.95
CA LYS A 51 -6.17 2.63 6.72
C LYS A 51 -4.78 1.99 6.63
N THR A 52 -4.04 2.03 7.73
CA THR A 52 -2.70 1.42 7.83
C THR A 52 -2.81 -0.10 7.72
N LEU A 53 -3.81 -0.70 8.38
CA LEU A 53 -4.04 -2.14 8.34
C LEU A 53 -4.40 -2.61 6.93
N LEU A 54 -5.19 -1.83 6.18
CA LEU A 54 -5.50 -2.09 4.77
C LEU A 54 -4.25 -2.11 3.90
N ALA A 55 -3.36 -1.13 4.06
CA ALA A 55 -2.09 -1.12 3.33
C ALA A 55 -1.19 -2.31 3.70
N GLN A 56 -1.12 -2.67 4.98
CA GLN A 56 -0.38 -3.84 5.47
C GLN A 56 -0.93 -5.16 4.95
N ALA A 57 -2.25 -5.35 5.00
CA ALA A 57 -2.91 -6.55 4.50
C ALA A 57 -2.71 -6.70 2.98
N MET A 58 -2.80 -5.60 2.23
CA MET A 58 -2.55 -5.59 0.79
C MET A 58 -1.10 -5.97 0.46
N ALA A 59 -0.13 -5.36 1.13
CA ALA A 59 1.29 -5.69 0.94
C ALA A 59 1.56 -7.18 1.26
N GLY A 60 1.02 -7.69 2.37
CA GLY A 60 1.12 -9.10 2.73
C GLY A 60 0.49 -10.04 1.70
N ALA A 61 -0.71 -9.71 1.20
CA ALA A 61 -1.38 -10.51 0.18
C ALA A 61 -0.64 -10.54 -1.17
N LEU A 62 0.12 -9.48 -1.48
CA LEU A 62 0.94 -9.37 -2.70
C LEU A 62 2.39 -9.84 -2.50
N GLY A 63 2.79 -10.19 -1.27
CA GLY A 63 4.18 -10.55 -0.96
C GLY A 63 5.17 -9.38 -1.07
N LEU A 64 4.71 -8.15 -0.84
CA LEU A 64 5.50 -6.93 -0.94
C LEU A 64 6.04 -6.49 0.42
N ASP A 65 7.19 -5.83 0.39
CA ASP A 65 7.67 -5.06 1.53
C ASP A 65 6.82 -3.79 1.73
N LEU A 66 6.42 -3.52 2.96
CA LEU A 66 5.78 -2.25 3.31
C LEU A 66 6.75 -1.34 4.05
N LYS A 67 7.00 -0.16 3.48
CA LYS A 67 7.72 0.93 4.14
C LYS A 67 6.72 2.01 4.53
N ARG A 68 6.74 2.42 5.81
CA ARG A 68 5.87 3.48 6.34
C ARG A 68 6.72 4.69 6.69
N VAL A 69 6.34 5.85 6.16
CA VAL A 69 6.90 7.15 6.52
C VAL A 69 5.81 7.96 7.21
N GLN A 70 6.08 8.42 8.43
CA GLN A 70 5.18 9.34 9.13
C GLN A 70 5.60 10.76 8.79
N LEU A 71 4.71 11.51 8.15
CA LEU A 71 4.93 12.93 7.93
C LEU A 71 4.70 13.67 9.25
N THR A 72 5.67 14.50 9.61
CA THR A 72 5.64 15.45 10.73
C THR A 72 5.91 16.86 10.19
N PRO A 73 5.56 17.94 10.91
CA PRO A 73 5.76 19.31 10.42
C PRO A 73 7.23 19.67 10.13
N ASP A 74 8.17 18.96 10.75
CA ASP A 74 9.62 19.08 10.61
C ASP A 74 10.24 18.12 9.59
N PHE A 75 9.41 17.30 8.90
CA PHE A 75 9.89 16.33 7.93
C PHE A 75 10.56 17.03 6.73
N MET A 76 11.82 16.70 6.47
CA MET A 76 12.61 17.28 5.38
C MET A 76 12.72 16.30 4.20
N PRO A 77 12.86 16.78 2.96
CA PRO A 77 13.07 15.89 1.81
C PRO A 77 14.28 14.95 1.95
N ALA A 78 15.31 15.41 2.67
CA ALA A 78 16.49 14.64 3.01
C ALA A 78 16.19 13.38 3.84
N ASP A 79 15.11 13.37 4.63
CA ASP A 79 14.68 12.21 5.42
C ASP A 79 14.12 11.08 4.55
N LEU A 80 13.69 11.39 3.32
CA LEU A 80 13.15 10.43 2.36
C LEU A 80 14.18 10.01 1.30
N ILE A 81 14.89 10.98 0.72
CA ILE A 81 15.83 10.76 -0.39
C ILE A 81 17.21 10.35 0.14
N GLY A 82 17.51 10.67 1.39
CA GLY A 82 18.82 10.48 2.02
C GLY A 82 19.74 11.70 1.86
N THR A 83 20.92 11.63 2.46
CA THR A 83 21.96 12.68 2.42
C THR A 83 23.28 12.13 1.90
N ASN A 84 24.10 13.00 1.31
CA ASN A 84 25.45 12.63 0.90
C ASN A 84 26.40 12.64 2.10
N VAL A 85 27.01 11.49 2.39
CA VAL A 85 28.02 11.36 3.45
C VAL A 85 29.40 11.30 2.80
N PHE A 86 30.15 12.41 2.87
CA PHE A 86 31.54 12.44 2.43
C PHE A 86 32.43 11.93 3.57
N ARG A 87 33.18 10.85 3.30
CA ARG A 87 34.26 10.38 4.19
C ARG A 87 35.58 10.90 3.67
N SER A 88 36.25 11.73 4.48
CA SER A 88 37.62 12.13 4.22
C SER A 88 38.56 10.98 4.57
N GLY A 89 39.32 10.51 3.59
CA GLY A 89 40.52 9.68 3.78
C GLY A 89 41.75 10.57 3.85
#